data_AF-A0A087BZV8-F1
#
_entry.id   AF-A0A087BZV8-F1
#
_cell.length_a   1.000
_cell.length_b   1.000
_cell.length_c   1.000
_cell.angle_alpha   90.00
_cell.angle_beta   90.00
_cell.angle_gamma   90.00
#
_symmetry.space_group_name_H-M   'P 1'
#
loop_
_entity.id
_entity.type
_entity.pdbx_description
1 polymer ?
#
loop_
_entity_poly.entity_id
_entity_poly.type
_entity_poly.pdbx_seq_one_letter_code
_entity_poly.pdbx_strand_id
1 'polypeptide(L)' 'MKGRSALIAVVVMMAMLSGCGGVAGSQERQEQDTQVSFVTLKRPDDGKVLCAVYSNGQQGGLSCDWDDAQ' A
#
# COMPACT_ATOMS: atom_id res chain seq x y z
N MET A 1 -23.49 -49.82 18.42
CA MET A 1 -22.52 -49.05 17.60
C MET A 1 -22.94 -47.56 17.55
N LYS A 2 -22.94 -46.84 18.68
CA LYS A 2 -23.47 -45.45 18.78
C LYS A 2 -22.48 -44.44 19.38
N GLY A 3 -21.20 -44.81 19.51
CA GLY A 3 -20.16 -43.95 20.13
C GLY A 3 -19.05 -43.48 19.18
N ARG A 4 -19.05 -43.88 17.91
CA ARG A 4 -17.95 -43.57 16.97
C ARG A 4 -18.12 -42.24 16.25
N SER A 5 -19.35 -41.73 16.16
CA SER A 5 -19.66 -40.48 15.43
C SER A 5 -19.33 -39.20 16.21
N ALA A 6 -19.21 -39.28 17.54
CA ALA A 6 -18.90 -38.12 18.37
C ALA A 6 -17.42 -37.69 18.28
N LEU A 7 -16.52 -38.64 18.03
CA LEU A 7 -15.07 -38.36 17.97
C LEU A 7 -14.68 -37.61 16.69
N ILE A 8 -15.38 -37.81 15.58
CA ILE A 8 -15.09 -37.16 14.30
C ILE A 8 -15.40 -35.66 14.36
N ALA A 9 -16.49 -35.29 15.05
CA ALA A 9 -16.92 -33.89 15.17
C ALA A 9 -15.89 -33.01 15.89
N VAL A 10 -15.22 -33.54 16.92
CA VAL A 10 -14.21 -32.79 17.70
C VAL A 10 -12.95 -32.51 16.89
N VAL A 11 -12.50 -33.47 16.07
CA VAL A 11 -11.30 -33.33 15.23
C VAL A 11 -11.52 -32.29 14.13
N VAL A 12 -12.72 -32.26 13.53
CA VAL A 12 -13.09 -31.26 12.51
C VAL A 12 -13.17 -29.86 13.14
N MET A 13 -13.71 -29.75 14.35
CA MET A 13 -13.79 -28.46 15.04
C MET A 13 -12.41 -27.90 15.39
N MET A 14 -11.46 -28.74 15.83
CA MET A 14 -10.09 -28.31 16.14
C MET A 14 -9.29 -27.88 14.89
N ALA A 15 -9.51 -28.50 13.73
CA ALA A 15 -8.84 -28.12 12.49
C ALA A 15 -9.21 -26.71 11.99
N MET A 16 -10.43 -26.24 12.30
CA MET A 16 -10.88 -24.90 11.94
C MET A 16 -10.21 -23.79 12.77
N LEU A 17 -9.75 -24.09 14.00
CA LEU A 17 -9.06 -23.11 14.85
C LEU A 17 -7.59 -22.90 14.45
N SER A 18 -6.94 -23.90 13.85
CA SER A 18 -5.56 -23.79 13.36
C SER A 18 -5.39 -23.01 12.04
N GLY A 19 -6.49 -22.61 11.39
CA GLY A 19 -6.48 -21.87 10.13
C GLY A 19 -6.30 -20.35 10.25
N CYS A 20 -6.35 -19.79 11.47
CA CYS A 20 -6.22 -18.34 11.72
C CYS A 20 -4.87 -17.98 12.38
N GLY A 21 -3.82 -18.75 12.09
CA GLY A 21 -2.45 -18.47 12.55
C GLY A 21 -1.44 -18.33 11.42
N GLY A 22 -1.91 -18.34 10.16
CA GLY A 22 -1.06 -18.32 8.98
C GLY A 22 -0.83 -16.90 8.48
N VAL A 23 0.44 -16.51 8.48
CA VAL A 23 1.01 -15.38 7.73
C VAL A 23 0.80 -14.00 8.38
N ALA A 24 1.41 -13.81 9.55
CA ALA A 24 2.09 -12.53 9.81
C ALA A 24 3.31 -12.46 8.88
N GLY A 25 3.06 -12.33 7.57
CA GLY A 25 4.07 -11.92 6.64
C GLY A 25 4.48 -10.54 7.10
N SER A 26 5.68 -10.44 7.63
CA SER A 26 6.39 -9.17 7.75
C SER A 26 6.19 -8.45 6.43
N GLN A 27 5.33 -7.42 6.44
CA GLN A 27 5.35 -6.38 5.43
C GLN A 27 6.74 -5.77 5.60
N GLU A 28 7.72 -6.35 4.90
CA GLU A 28 8.92 -5.63 4.56
C GLU A 28 8.39 -4.34 3.94
N ARG A 29 8.49 -3.26 4.72
CA ARG A 29 8.22 -1.92 4.27
C ARG A 29 9.26 -1.72 3.19
N GLN A 30 8.91 -2.12 1.97
CA GLN A 30 9.70 -1.88 0.79
C GLN A 30 9.79 -0.37 0.76
N GLU A 31 10.95 0.14 1.14
CA GLU A 31 11.27 1.55 1.07
C GLU A 31 11.27 1.85 -0.42
N GLN A 32 10.08 2.13 -0.92
CA GLN A 32 9.82 2.39 -2.31
C GLN A 32 10.49 3.74 -2.55
N ASP A 33 11.69 3.68 -3.12
CA ASP A 33 12.53 4.83 -3.47
C ASP A 33 11.65 5.80 -4.25
N THR A 34 11.14 6.82 -3.54
CA THR A 34 10.18 7.75 -4.09
C THR A 34 11.01 8.82 -4.76
N GLN A 35 11.16 8.69 -6.07
CA GLN A 35 11.87 9.70 -6.84
C GLN A 35 10.99 10.94 -6.93
N VAL A 36 11.49 12.05 -6.35
CA VAL A 36 10.86 13.36 -6.43
C VAL A 36 11.68 14.23 -7.37
N SER A 37 11.03 14.79 -8.39
CA SER A 37 11.62 15.74 -9.33
C SER A 37 10.82 17.04 -9.32
N PHE A 38 11.51 18.16 -9.45
CA PHE A 38 10.90 19.49 -9.47
C PHE A 38 10.94 20.05 -10.89
N VAL A 39 9.79 20.53 -11.38
CA VAL A 39 9.66 21.17 -12.68
C VAL A 39 8.95 22.52 -12.54
N THR A 40 9.43 23.53 -13.24
CA THR A 40 8.75 24.83 -13.32
C THR A 40 7.95 24.89 -14.61
N LEU A 41 6.65 25.15 -14.51
CA LEU A 41 5.76 25.31 -15.66
C LEU A 41 5.43 26.79 -15.87
N LYS A 42 5.28 27.19 -17.13
CA LYS A 42 4.83 28.53 -17.49
C LYS A 42 3.30 28.59 -17.48
N ARG A 43 2.74 29.60 -16.84
CA ARG A 43 1.30 29.84 -16.77
C ARG A 43 0.80 30.65 -17.98
N PRO A 44 -0.52 30.63 -18.24
CA PRO A 44 -1.13 31.44 -19.31
C PRO A 44 -0.98 32.95 -19.11
N ASP A 45 -0.80 33.41 -17.87
CA ASP A 45 -0.68 34.82 -17.49
C ASP A 45 0.78 35.27 -17.29
N ASP A 46 1.72 34.59 -17.96
CA ASP A 46 3.18 34.79 -17.85
C ASP A 46 3.77 34.54 -16.44
N GLY A 47 2.97 34.05 -15.49
CA GLY A 47 3.47 33.55 -14.21
C GLY A 47 4.22 32.22 -14.35
N LYS A 48 4.88 31.81 -13.27
CA LYS A 48 5.48 30.48 -13.12
C LYS A 48 4.73 29.69 -12.06
N VAL A 49 4.84 28.36 -12.10
CA VAL A 49 4.34 27.47 -11.04
C VAL A 49 5.37 26.36 -10.82
N LEU A 50 5.71 26.05 -9.58
CA LEU A 50 6.64 24.97 -9.23
C LEU A 50 5.84 23.70 -8.96
N CYS A 51 6.16 22.63 -9.67
CA CYS A 51 5.49 21.35 -9.49
C CYS A 51 6.48 20.27 -9.07
N ALA A 52 6.17 19.60 -7.96
CA ALA A 52 6.82 18.37 -7.55
C ALA A 52 6.11 17.19 -8.24
N VAL A 53 6.88 16.40 -8.98
CA VAL A 53 6.45 15.15 -9.59
C VAL A 53 7.09 14.03 -8.80
N TYR A 54 6.29 13.11 -8.28
CA TYR A 54 6.81 11.93 -7.58
C TYR A 54 6.33 10.65 -8.24
N SER A 55 7.18 9.64 -8.22
CA SER A 55 6.87 8.28 -8.67
C SER A 55 7.57 7.27 -7.77
N ASN A 56 6.86 6.21 -7.41
CA ASN A 56 7.41 5.10 -6.61
C ASN A 56 7.34 3.75 -7.35
N GLY A 57 7.27 3.78 -8.68
CA GLY A 57 7.23 2.59 -9.53
C GLY A 57 5.87 1.89 -9.62
N GLN A 58 4.92 2.20 -8.74
CA GLN A 58 3.52 1.71 -8.81
C GLN A 58 2.50 2.84 -8.89
N GLN A 59 2.80 3.97 -8.25
CA GLN A 59 1.95 5.14 -8.18
C GLN A 59 2.79 6.38 -8.45
N GLY A 60 2.15 7.39 -9.03
CA GLY A 60 2.75 8.70 -9.25
C GLY A 60 1.75 9.80 -9.01
N GLY A 61 2.26 11.00 -8.76
CA GLY A 61 1.46 12.18 -8.50
C GLY A 61 2.19 13.45 -8.86
N LEU A 62 1.41 14.51 -9.00
CA LEU A 62 1.89 15.84 -9.31
C LEU A 62 1.23 16.81 -8.34
N SER A 63 2.05 17.56 -7.61
CA SER A 63 1.60 18.61 -6.69
C SER A 63 2.27 19.91 -7.09
N CYS A 64 1.49 20.97 -7.29
CA CYS A 64 2.00 22.27 -7.69
C CYS A 64 1.76 23.31 -6.62
N ASP A 65 2.79 24.12 -6.35
CA ASP A 65 2.72 25.30 -5.53
C ASP A 65 2.84 26.56 -6.41
N TRP A 66 2.01 27.54 -6.10
CA TRP A 66 1.87 28.80 -6.82
C TRP A 66 2.71 29.91 -6.21
N ASP A 67 3.14 29.74 -4.94
CA ASP A 67 3.83 30.76 -4.15
C ASP A 67 5.36 30.71 -4.35
N ASP A 68 5.92 29.50 -4.54
CA ASP A 68 7.37 29.26 -4.61
C ASP A 68 8.01 29.40 -6.01
N ALA A 69 7.27 29.87 -7.01
CA ALA A 69 7.76 29.96 -8.38
C ALA A 69 8.50 31.29 -8.66
N GLN A 70 9.71 31.44 -8.10
CA GLN A 70 10.58 32.60 -8.32
C GLN A 70 11.15 32.67 -9.76
#